data_AF-A0AB39N7F4-F1
#
_entry.id   AF-A0AB39N7F4-F1
#
_cell.length_a   1.000
_cell.length_b   1.000
_cell.length_c   1.000
_cell.angle_alpha   90.00
_cell.angle_beta   90.00
_cell.angle_gamma   90.00
#
_symmetry.space_group_name_H-M   'P 1'
#
loop_
_entity.id
_entity.type
_entity.pdbx_description
1 polymer ?
#
loop_
_entity_poly.entity_id
_entity_poly.type
_entity_poly.pdbx_seq_one_letter_code
_entity_poly.pdbx_strand_id
1 'polypeptide(L)' 'MGLFKKSDEEKAAVADMKAADRRLNQNSDRERKSGIRHETPEYQRLNGEANEAAAKVSFWHGGTRRGR' A
#
# COMPACT_ATOMS: atom_id res chain seq x y z
N MET A 1 -15.64 -2.58 27.82
CA MET A 1 -15.48 -3.35 26.55
C MET A 1 -15.99 -2.47 25.41
N GLY A 2 -15.12 -1.81 24.63
CA GLY A 2 -15.61 -1.00 23.49
C GLY A 2 -14.64 -0.09 22.72
N LEU A 3 -13.32 -0.10 23.01
CA LEU A 3 -12.38 0.90 22.46
C LEU A 3 -11.62 0.47 21.18
N PHE A 4 -12.01 -0.63 20.53
CA PHE A 4 -11.25 -1.21 19.40
C PHE A 4 -12.02 -1.28 18.08
N LYS A 5 -13.09 -0.50 17.89
CA LYS A 5 -13.70 -0.37 16.57
C LYS A 5 -12.95 0.71 15.79
N LYS A 6 -12.14 0.28 14.82
CA LYS A 6 -11.55 1.12 13.77
C LYS A 6 -12.60 2.08 13.24
N SER A 7 -12.25 3.35 13.07
CA SER A 7 -13.11 4.28 12.33
C SER A 7 -13.28 3.78 10.90
N ASP A 8 -14.40 4.11 10.27
CA ASP A 8 -14.62 3.72 8.88
C ASP A 8 -13.57 4.36 7.94
N GLU A 9 -13.02 5.51 8.33
CA GLU A 9 -11.89 6.16 7.68
C GLU A 9 -10.60 5.31 7.75
N GLU A 10 -10.28 4.72 8.90
CA GLU A 10 -9.10 3.84 9.02
C GLU A 10 -9.28 2.55 8.21
N LYS A 11 -10.50 2.02 8.14
CA LYS A 11 -10.79 0.85 7.29
C LYS A 11 -10.63 1.18 5.81
N ALA A 12 -11.12 2.35 5.39
CA ALA A 12 -10.95 2.83 4.02
C ALA A 12 -9.46 3.01 3.70
N ALA A 13 -8.69 3.67 4.57
CA ALA A 13 -7.25 3.86 4.37
C ALA A 13 -6.48 2.54 4.26
N VAL A 14 -6.82 1.54 5.10
CA VAL A 14 -6.22 0.20 5.01
C VAL A 14 -6.63 -0.53 3.73
N ALA A 15 -7.88 -0.37 3.29
CA ALA A 15 -8.35 -0.96 2.03
C ALA A 15 -7.63 -0.33 0.82
N ASP A 16 -7.45 0.99 0.83
CA ASP A 16 -6.73 1.74 -0.20
C ASP A 16 -5.27 1.32 -0.27
N MET A 17 -4.59 1.19 0.88
CA MET A 17 -3.22 0.67 0.97
C MET A 17 -3.12 -0.72 0.36
N LYS A 18 -4.00 -1.64 0.74
CA LYS A 18 -4.02 -3.00 0.17
C LYS A 18 -4.31 -3.01 -1.32
N ALA A 19 -5.16 -2.11 -1.81
CA ALA A 19 -5.47 -2.00 -3.24
C ALA A 19 -4.24 -1.50 -4.02
N ALA A 20 -3.53 -0.50 -3.49
CA ALA A 20 -2.29 0.01 -4.07
C ALA A 20 -1.18 -1.06 -4.09
N ASP A 21 -0.96 -1.75 -2.97
CA ASP A 21 -0.01 -2.88 -2.88
C ASP A 21 -0.35 -3.99 -3.87
N ARG A 22 -1.64 -4.29 -4.05
CA ARG A 22 -2.07 -5.31 -5.01
C ARG A 22 -1.74 -4.90 -6.45
N ARG A 23 -1.94 -3.63 -6.81
CA ARG A 23 -1.59 -3.10 -8.13
C ARG A 23 -0.08 -3.15 -8.37
N LEU A 24 0.70 -2.75 -7.37
CA LEU A 24 2.15 -2.83 -7.41
C LEU A 24 2.62 -4.27 -7.65
N ASN A 25 2.13 -5.22 -6.84
CA ASN A 25 2.47 -6.63 -6.98
C ASN A 25 2.05 -7.21 -8.34
N GLN A 26 0.86 -6.87 -8.83
CA GLN A 26 0.40 -7.31 -10.16
C GLN A 26 1.30 -6.78 -11.27
N ASN A 27 1.75 -5.52 -11.18
CA ASN A 27 2.68 -4.98 -12.16
C ASN A 27 4.04 -5.66 -12.06
N SER A 28 4.59 -5.80 -10.84
CA SER A 28 5.86 -6.52 -10.64
C SER A 28 5.80 -7.96 -11.12
N ASP A 29 4.69 -8.68 -10.92
CA ASP A 29 4.50 -10.04 -11.43
C ASP A 29 4.46 -10.05 -12.96
N ARG A 30 3.78 -9.07 -13.57
CA ARG A 30 3.73 -8.92 -15.04
C ARG A 30 5.11 -8.60 -15.62
N GLU A 31 5.84 -7.68 -15.00
CA GLU A 31 7.19 -7.29 -15.38
C GLU A 31 8.14 -8.48 -15.25
N ARG A 32 8.10 -9.18 -14.12
CA ARG A 32 8.89 -10.39 -13.88
C ARG A 32 8.56 -11.49 -14.88
N LYS A 33 7.28 -11.71 -15.21
CA LYS A 33 6.84 -12.65 -16.24
C LYS A 33 7.31 -12.24 -17.64
N SER A 34 7.41 -10.94 -17.90
CA SER A 34 7.94 -10.37 -19.14
C SER A 34 9.48 -10.34 -19.18
N GLY A 35 10.15 -10.82 -18.12
CA GLY A 35 11.60 -10.84 -18.01
C GLY A 35 12.23 -9.50 -17.64
N ILE A 36 11.42 -8.49 -17.31
CA ILE A 36 11.88 -7.18 -16.83
C ILE A 36 12.34 -7.35 -15.39
N ARG A 37 13.61 -7.00 -15.13
CA ARG A 37 14.26 -7.09 -13.81
C ARG A 37 14.79 -5.75 -13.29
N HIS A 38 14.64 -4.69 -14.08
CA HIS A 38 15.02 -3.33 -13.70
C HIS A 38 13.78 -2.58 -13.22
N GLU A 39 13.99 -1.55 -12.39
CA GLU A 39 12.89 -0.65 -12.00
C GLU A 39 12.32 0.04 -13.23
N THR A 40 11.02 -0.11 -13.42
CA THR A 40 10.30 0.59 -14.47
C THR A 40 9.71 1.90 -13.93
N PRO A 41 9.44 2.87 -14.81
CA PRO A 41 8.69 4.07 -14.42
C PRO A 41 7.31 3.75 -13.85
N GLU A 42 6.69 2.66 -14.29
CA GLU A 42 5.37 2.21 -13.82
C GLU A 42 5.46 1.65 -12.39
N TYR A 43 6.49 0.85 -12.11
CA TYR A 43 6.81 0.40 -10.76
C TYR A 43 7.05 1.58 -9.81
N GLN A 44 7.83 2.59 -10.22
CA GLN A 44 8.09 3.76 -9.38
C GLN A 44 6.82 4.57 -9.07
N ARG A 45 5.93 4.74 -10.06
CA ARG A 45 4.62 5.39 -9.83
C ARG A 45 3.76 4.61 -8.84
N LEU A 46 3.60 3.30 -9.07
CA LEU A 46 2.79 2.44 -8.20
C LEU A 46 3.37 2.33 -6.79
N ASN A 47 4.69 2.31 -6.66
CA ASN A 47 5.37 2.31 -5.37
C ASN A 47 5.18 3.64 -4.63
N GLY A 48 5.14 4.77 -5.36
CA GLY A 48 4.77 6.08 -4.80
C GLY A 48 3.35 6.07 -4.23
N GLU A 49 2.37 5.61 -5.01
CA GLU A 49 0.97 5.49 -4.57
C GLU A 49 0.81 4.58 -3.35
N ALA A 50 1.51 3.44 -3.34
CA ALA A 50 1.50 2.51 -2.20
C ALA A 50 2.08 3.16 -0.95
N ASN A 51 3.18 3.89 -1.07
CA ASN A 51 3.80 4.61 0.06
C ASN A 51 2.92 5.75 0.58
N GLU A 52 2.27 6.52 -0.30
CA GLU A 52 1.32 7.57 0.10
C GLU A 52 0.10 7.00 0.82
N ALA A 53 -0.41 5.84 0.36
CA ALA A 53 -1.49 5.15 1.04
C ALA A 53 -1.04 4.59 2.39
N ALA A 54 0.14 3.98 2.45
CA ALA A 54 0.74 3.47 3.68
C ALA A 54 1.01 4.61 4.70
N ALA A 55 1.36 5.82 4.24
CA ALA A 55 1.57 6.97 5.12
C ALA A 55 0.28 7.47 5.82
N LYS A 56 -0.89 7.09 5.30
CA LYS A 56 -2.19 7.38 5.94
C LYS A 56 -2.53 6.35 7.01
N VAL A 57 -1.99 5.14 6.90
CA VAL A 57 -2.28 3.98 7.76
C VAL A 57 -1.25 3.87 8.89
N SER A 58 -1.73 3.61 10.10
CA SER A 58 -0.88 3.37 11.28
C SER A 58 0.11 2.22 11.06
N PHE A 59 1.32 2.35 11.61
CA PHE A 59 2.34 1.30 11.61
C PHE A 59 1.82 -0.04 12.16
N TRP A 60 0.97 -0.01 13.18
CA TRP A 60 0.33 -1.19 13.76
C TRP A 60 -0.61 -1.94 12.80
N HIS A 61 -0.94 -1.34 11.66
CA HIS A 61 -1.81 -1.89 10.63
C HIS A 61 -1.10 -2.14 9.30
N GLY A 62 0.23 -2.09 9.30
CA GLY A 62 1.06 -2.35 8.12
C GLY A 62 1.37 -1.11 7.28
N GLY A 63 0.93 0.08 7.73
CA GLY A 63 1.32 1.34 7.10
C GLY A 63 2.66 1.88 7.62
N THR A 64 3.00 3.10 7.22
CA THR A 64 4.25 3.79 7.60
C THR A 64 4.00 4.95 8.55
N ARG A 65 2.74 5.26 8.87
CA ARG A 65 2.39 6.29 9.85
C ARG A 65 2.80 5.86 11.25
N ARG A 66 3.96 6.32 11.70
CA ARG A 66 4.34 6.24 13.12
C ARG A 66 3.55 7.30 13.89
N GLY A 67 2.84 6.87 14.92
CA GLY A 67 2.12 7.76 15.82
C GLY A 67 3.06 8.81 16.41
N ARG A 68 2.53 10.01 16.62
CA ARG A 68 3.12 10.97 17.55
C ARG A 68 2.80 10.54 18.97
#